data_AF-A0A8J7PA64-F1
#
_entry.id   AF-A0A8J7PA64-F1
#
_cell.length_a   1.000
_cell.length_b   1.000
_cell.length_c   1.000
_cell.angle_alpha   90.00
_cell.angle_beta   90.00
_cell.angle_gamma   90.00
#
_symmetry.space_group_name_H-M   'P 1'
#
loop_
_entity.id
_entity.type
_entity.pdbx_description
1 polymer ?
#
loop_
_entity_poly.entity_id
_entity_poly.type
_entity_poly.pdbx_seq_one_letter_code
_entity_poly.pdbx_strand_id
1 'polypeptide(L)'
;MRRIKWLFSAALVLTGIVVGQNVLAADMQSGIKKYNAKDYQGALNDFKDVLKAKPNDGLCHYYMAMCNQCLARIGEAKLHYQKVIDVGPASLKANAQAGLSQLDKVTVRYGGGSSASAGSGTASAPLVVASAAGAKDGKDGKADAKAEAKPEGKKPNVKRIIMFYSDSSPGSMSMESTWDDAKQKYKDIEFTRLNVADPSNAEMISQYGVSSYPTTVVIDQGGKVLHNQAGAILGDAFSTMVDGYLKKK
;
A
#
# COMPACT_ATOMS: atom_id res chain seq x y z
N MET A 1 -11.67 24.25 84.12
CA MET A 1 -10.20 24.45 84.04
C MET A 1 -9.56 23.24 83.36
N ARG A 2 -8.74 23.46 82.32
CA ARG A 2 -7.63 22.63 81.81
C ARG A 2 -7.97 21.23 81.23
N ARG A 3 -7.35 20.70 80.17
CA ARG A 3 -6.60 21.16 78.98
C ARG A 3 -6.61 19.94 78.02
N ILE A 4 -6.76 20.20 76.73
CA ILE A 4 -6.29 19.45 75.54
C ILE A 4 -5.42 18.19 75.79
N LYS A 5 -5.74 17.12 75.04
CA LYS A 5 -4.76 16.35 74.25
C LYS A 5 -5.47 15.64 73.09
N TRP A 6 -5.39 16.28 71.91
CA TRP A 6 -5.66 15.65 70.63
C TRP A 6 -4.54 14.67 70.33
N LEU A 7 -4.86 13.38 70.16
CA LEU A 7 -3.93 12.39 69.63
C LEU A 7 -4.31 12.11 68.18
N PHE A 8 -3.76 12.91 67.27
CA PHE A 8 -3.70 12.56 65.85
C PHE A 8 -2.71 11.39 65.71
N SER A 9 -3.24 10.16 65.62
CA SER A 9 -2.45 9.02 65.17
C SER A 9 -2.38 9.05 63.65
N ALA A 10 -1.29 9.61 63.14
CA ALA A 10 -0.90 9.51 61.74
C ALA A 10 -0.36 8.09 61.47
N ALA A 11 -1.22 7.20 60.99
CA ALA A 11 -0.80 5.92 60.42
C ALA A 11 -0.62 6.11 58.90
N LEU A 12 0.63 6.41 58.49
CA LEU A 12 1.05 6.44 57.10
C LEU A 12 1.16 4.99 56.60
N VAL A 13 0.06 4.43 56.10
CA VAL A 13 0.08 3.14 55.40
C VAL A 13 0.50 3.41 53.95
N LEU A 14 1.81 3.33 53.71
CA LEU A 14 2.42 3.33 52.39
C LEU A 14 2.10 1.98 51.72
N THR A 15 0.90 1.85 51.13
CA THR A 15 0.63 0.72 50.24
C THR A 15 1.32 0.98 48.91
N GLY A 16 2.33 0.17 48.63
CA GLY A 16 3.10 0.23 47.39
C GLY A 16 2.17 0.13 46.19
N ILE A 17 2.15 1.20 45.39
CA ILE A 17 1.60 1.14 44.05
C ILE A 17 2.55 0.24 43.26
N VAL A 18 2.13 -1.01 43.06
CA VAL A 18 2.64 -1.80 41.94
C VAL A 18 2.16 -1.08 40.70
N VAL A 19 3.01 -0.18 40.17
CA VAL A 19 2.87 0.29 38.80
C VAL A 19 3.13 -0.97 37.98
N GLY A 20 2.05 -1.67 37.64
CA GLY A 20 2.10 -2.71 36.62
C GLY A 20 2.79 -2.05 35.44
N GLN A 21 3.96 -2.57 35.09
CA GLN A 21 4.59 -2.19 33.84
C GLN A 21 3.54 -2.49 32.78
N ASN A 22 2.91 -1.44 32.24
CA ASN A 22 2.38 -1.51 30.90
C ASN A 22 3.60 -1.87 30.07
N VAL A 23 3.79 -3.17 29.83
CA VAL A 23 4.53 -3.64 28.66
C VAL A 23 3.80 -2.92 27.55
N LEU A 24 4.39 -1.82 27.06
CA LEU A 24 3.82 -1.00 26.02
C LEU A 24 3.49 -1.97 24.89
N ALA A 25 2.22 -2.31 24.75
CA ALA A 25 1.76 -3.10 23.64
C ALA A 25 2.25 -2.33 22.43
N ALA A 26 3.11 -2.96 21.63
CA ALA A 26 3.71 -2.32 20.49
C ALA A 26 2.61 -1.60 19.69
N ASP A 27 2.76 -0.28 19.58
CA ASP A 27 1.65 0.58 19.18
C ASP A 27 1.57 0.64 17.67
N MET A 28 0.61 -0.10 17.12
CA MET A 28 0.26 -0.07 15.71
C MET A 28 0.00 1.35 15.20
N GLN A 29 -0.55 2.24 16.05
CA GLN A 29 -0.83 3.63 15.67
C GLN A 29 0.45 4.44 15.45
N SER A 30 1.53 4.18 16.19
CA SER A 30 2.83 4.83 15.99
C SER A 30 3.38 4.52 14.60
N GLY A 31 3.38 3.24 14.20
CA GLY A 31 3.83 2.82 12.88
C GLY A 31 2.98 3.45 11.76
N ILE A 32 1.66 3.50 11.91
CA ILE A 32 0.76 4.14 10.94
C ILE A 32 1.04 5.65 10.84
N LYS A 33 1.27 6.34 11.97
CA LYS A 33 1.62 7.76 11.98
C LYS A 33 2.92 8.02 11.23
N LYS A 34 3.97 7.22 11.47
CA LYS A 34 5.25 7.33 10.76
C LYS A 34 5.12 7.01 9.27
N TYR A 35 4.31 6.01 8.92
CA TYR A 35 3.98 5.69 7.54
C TYR A 35 3.33 6.89 6.83
N ASN A 36 2.34 7.52 7.48
CA ASN A 36 1.67 8.73 6.96
C ASN A 36 2.63 9.93 6.88
N ALA A 37 3.60 10.02 7.78
CA ALA A 37 4.68 11.01 7.75
C ALA A 37 5.78 10.69 6.71
N LYS A 38 5.62 9.63 5.90
CA LYS A 38 6.59 9.12 4.92
C LYS A 38 7.92 8.64 5.53
N ASP A 39 7.98 8.50 6.85
CA ASP A 39 9.08 7.83 7.55
C ASP A 39 8.86 6.31 7.48
N TYR A 40 9.05 5.75 6.28
CA TYR A 40 8.78 4.33 6.03
C TYR A 40 9.74 3.41 6.79
N GLN A 41 10.99 3.85 7.01
CA GLN A 41 11.95 3.05 7.77
C GLN A 41 11.63 3.08 9.28
N GLY A 42 11.23 4.23 9.82
CA GLY A 42 10.75 4.33 11.20
C GLY A 42 9.44 3.58 11.41
N ALA A 43 8.52 3.62 10.45
CA ALA A 43 7.28 2.83 10.48
C ALA A 43 7.57 1.32 10.50
N LEU A 44 8.50 0.84 9.65
CA LEU A 44 8.93 -0.57 9.65
C LEU A 44 9.50 -1.00 11.00
N ASN A 45 10.26 -0.13 11.68
CA ASN A 45 10.80 -0.44 13.00
C ASN A 45 9.68 -0.61 14.03
N ASP A 46 8.68 0.28 14.04
CA ASP A 46 7.53 0.16 14.94
C ASP A 46 6.70 -1.08 14.64
N PHE A 47 6.45 -1.38 13.36
CA PHE A 47 5.70 -2.57 12.96
C PHE A 47 6.42 -3.89 13.31
N LYS A 48 7.75 -3.92 13.27
CA LYS A 48 8.51 -5.09 13.75
C LYS A 48 8.24 -5.39 15.22
N ASP A 49 8.11 -4.35 16.05
CA ASP A 49 7.75 -4.54 17.45
C ASP A 49 6.31 -5.03 17.62
N VAL A 50 5.38 -4.58 16.77
CA VAL A 50 3.99 -5.08 16.74
C VAL A 50 3.96 -6.57 16.43
N LEU A 51 4.74 -7.02 15.44
CA LEU A 51 4.81 -8.43 15.07
C LEU A 51 5.43 -9.32 16.14
N LYS A 52 6.27 -8.80 17.05
CA LYS A 52 6.76 -9.59 18.20
C LYS A 52 5.60 -10.01 19.11
N ALA A 53 4.62 -9.13 19.30
CA ALA A 53 3.44 -9.42 20.11
C ALA A 53 2.35 -10.16 19.32
N LYS A 54 2.17 -9.84 18.04
CA LYS A 54 1.15 -10.42 17.15
C LYS A 54 1.75 -10.85 15.81
N PRO A 55 2.39 -12.04 15.75
CA PRO A 55 3.14 -12.46 14.57
C PRO A 55 2.32 -12.69 13.30
N ASN A 56 0.98 -12.78 13.43
CA ASN A 56 0.06 -13.03 12.31
C ASN A 56 -0.92 -11.86 12.12
N ASP A 57 -0.60 -10.66 12.61
CA ASP A 57 -1.45 -9.48 12.39
C ASP A 57 -1.43 -9.09 10.91
N GLY A 58 -2.51 -9.41 10.19
CA GLY A 58 -2.65 -9.13 8.77
C GLY A 58 -2.61 -7.64 8.44
N LEU A 59 -3.06 -6.76 9.33
CA LEU A 59 -2.97 -5.32 9.10
C LEU A 59 -1.53 -4.84 9.22
N CYS A 60 -0.79 -5.34 10.22
CA CYS A 60 0.63 -5.05 10.37
C CYS A 60 1.45 -5.47 9.14
N HIS A 61 1.26 -6.69 8.67
CA HIS A 61 1.91 -7.17 7.44
C HIS A 61 1.53 -6.32 6.22
N TYR A 62 0.28 -5.88 6.11
CA TYR A 62 -0.16 -5.02 5.01
C TYR A 62 0.59 -3.68 4.99
N TYR A 63 0.71 -3.01 6.13
CA TYR A 63 1.47 -1.75 6.21
C TYR A 63 2.97 -1.95 5.99
N MET A 64 3.56 -3.06 6.48
CA MET A 64 4.96 -3.36 6.19
C MET A 64 5.21 -3.60 4.69
N ALA A 65 4.25 -4.22 3.98
CA ALA A 65 4.33 -4.38 2.53
C ALA A 65 4.34 -3.02 1.82
N MET A 66 3.43 -2.11 2.22
CA MET A 66 3.36 -0.76 1.67
C MET A 66 4.63 0.06 1.96
N CYS A 67 5.16 -0.01 3.18
CA CYS A 67 6.42 0.66 3.53
C CYS A 67 7.57 0.17 2.65
N ASN A 68 7.70 -1.15 2.48
CA ASN A 68 8.73 -1.74 1.64
C ASN A 68 8.57 -1.39 0.16
N GLN A 69 7.34 -1.28 -0.34
CA GLN A 69 7.08 -0.79 -1.69
C GLN A 69 7.55 0.67 -1.85
N CYS A 70 7.24 1.55 -0.89
CA CYS A 70 7.71 2.94 -0.90
C CYS A 70 9.24 3.06 -0.81
N LEU A 71 9.91 2.10 -0.15
CA LEU A 71 11.37 2.01 -0.08
C LEU A 71 12.00 1.26 -1.27
N ALA A 72 11.24 0.92 -2.30
CA ALA A 72 11.65 0.11 -3.45
C ALA A 72 12.22 -1.28 -3.09
N ARG A 73 11.91 -1.79 -1.90
CA ARG A 73 12.26 -3.14 -1.44
C ARG A 73 11.21 -4.14 -1.91
N ILE A 74 11.18 -4.36 -3.23
CA ILE A 74 10.12 -5.14 -3.89
C ILE A 74 10.01 -6.56 -3.35
N GLY A 75 11.14 -7.23 -3.10
CA GLY A 75 11.15 -8.59 -2.54
C GLY A 75 10.46 -8.67 -1.16
N GLU A 76 10.80 -7.76 -0.25
CA GLU A 76 10.19 -7.69 1.08
C GLU A 76 8.70 -7.32 1.02
N ALA A 77 8.33 -6.40 0.11
CA ALA A 77 6.94 -6.02 -0.09
C ALA A 77 6.08 -7.24 -0.52
N LYS A 78 6.56 -8.04 -1.47
CA LYS A 78 5.88 -9.26 -1.91
C LYS A 78 5.72 -10.27 -0.78
N LEU A 79 6.77 -10.51 0.01
CA LEU A 79 6.72 -11.43 1.15
C LEU A 79 5.64 -11.03 2.15
N HIS A 80 5.57 -9.74 2.48
CA HIS A 80 4.56 -9.25 3.41
C HIS A 80 3.15 -9.29 2.82
N TYR A 81 2.95 -8.96 1.53
CA TYR A 81 1.66 -9.14 0.88
C TYR A 81 1.21 -10.60 0.87
N GLN A 82 2.11 -11.54 0.59
CA GLN A 82 1.79 -12.96 0.65
C GLN A 82 1.32 -13.37 2.05
N LYS A 83 1.99 -12.90 3.09
CA LYS A 83 1.58 -13.18 4.47
C LYS A 83 0.16 -12.66 4.77
N VAL A 84 -0.22 -11.49 4.26
CA VAL A 84 -1.61 -10.99 4.39
C VAL A 84 -2.61 -11.91 3.68
N ILE A 85 -2.25 -12.45 2.51
CA ILE A 85 -3.09 -13.40 1.76
C ILE A 85 -3.29 -14.69 2.56
N ASP A 86 -2.26 -15.14 3.27
CA ASP A 86 -2.31 -16.37 4.05
C ASP A 86 -3.16 -16.19 5.33
N VAL A 87 -2.83 -15.19 6.15
CA VAL A 87 -3.36 -15.06 7.52
C VAL A 87 -4.30 -13.88 7.76
N GLY A 88 -4.43 -12.96 6.80
CA GLY A 88 -5.22 -11.74 6.96
C GLY A 88 -6.74 -11.93 6.80
N PRO A 89 -7.55 -10.97 7.26
CA PRO A 89 -8.99 -10.94 6.99
C PRO A 89 -9.25 -10.75 5.49
N ALA A 90 -10.39 -11.25 4.99
CA ALA A 90 -10.74 -11.24 3.57
C ALA A 90 -10.66 -9.84 2.93
N SER A 91 -11.03 -8.79 3.69
CA SER A 91 -10.93 -7.39 3.27
C SER A 91 -9.50 -6.95 2.93
N LEU A 92 -8.49 -7.49 3.63
CA LEU A 92 -7.09 -7.20 3.37
C LEU A 92 -6.49 -8.12 2.31
N LYS A 93 -6.97 -9.36 2.18
CA LYS A 93 -6.48 -10.31 1.16
C LYS A 93 -6.63 -9.76 -0.25
N ALA A 94 -7.79 -9.19 -0.58
CA ALA A 94 -8.03 -8.60 -1.90
C ALA A 94 -7.04 -7.47 -2.23
N ASN A 95 -6.79 -6.58 -1.26
CA ASN A 95 -5.84 -5.47 -1.42
C ASN A 95 -4.40 -5.98 -1.54
N ALA A 96 -4.04 -7.00 -0.76
CA ALA A 96 -2.71 -7.62 -0.82
C ALA A 96 -2.47 -8.36 -2.15
N GLN A 97 -3.48 -9.06 -2.67
CA GLN A 97 -3.42 -9.69 -4.00
C GLN A 97 -3.23 -8.65 -5.10
N ALA A 98 -3.93 -7.52 -5.01
CA ALA A 98 -3.75 -6.41 -5.95
C ALA A 98 -2.33 -5.83 -5.87
N GLY A 99 -1.81 -5.58 -4.67
CA GLY A 99 -0.43 -5.12 -4.45
C GLY A 99 0.60 -6.10 -5.03
N LEU A 100 0.48 -7.39 -4.70
CA LEU A 100 1.37 -8.43 -5.21
C LEU A 100 1.34 -8.51 -6.75
N SER A 101 0.15 -8.51 -7.36
CA SER A 101 -0.01 -8.53 -8.83
C SER A 101 0.65 -7.34 -9.52
N GLN A 102 0.57 -6.14 -8.92
CA GLN A 102 1.23 -4.95 -9.45
C GLN A 102 2.75 -5.10 -9.38
N LEU A 103 3.29 -5.56 -8.25
CA LEU A 103 4.72 -5.78 -8.07
C LEU A 103 5.26 -6.86 -9.01
N ASP A 104 4.49 -7.93 -9.28
CA ASP A 104 4.87 -8.97 -10.24
C ASP A 104 4.96 -8.42 -11.66
N LYS A 105 3.98 -7.61 -12.09
CA LYS A 105 3.99 -6.96 -13.41
C LYS A 105 5.16 -5.99 -13.57
N VAL A 106 5.58 -5.32 -12.49
CA VAL A 106 6.76 -4.45 -12.49
C VAL A 106 8.05 -5.28 -12.65
N THR A 107 8.17 -6.41 -11.92
CA THR A 107 9.34 -7.30 -12.06
C THR A 107 9.43 -8.02 -13.40
N VAL A 108 8.30 -8.26 -14.08
CA VAL A 108 8.30 -8.88 -15.42
C VAL A 108 8.74 -7.88 -16.51
N ARG A 109 8.54 -6.57 -16.29
CA ARG A 109 8.95 -5.52 -17.23
C ARG A 109 10.43 -5.16 -17.15
N TYR A 110 11.10 -5.52 -16.06
CA TYR A 110 12.54 -5.37 -15.87
C TYR A 110 13.11 -6.76 -15.68
N GLY A 111 13.40 -7.45 -16.80
CA GLY A 111 13.75 -8.86 -16.81
C GLY A 111 14.82 -9.23 -15.78
N GLY A 112 14.54 -10.28 -15.00
CA GLY A 112 15.52 -11.15 -14.36
C GLY A 112 16.50 -10.46 -13.40
N GLY A 113 16.14 -10.42 -12.11
CA GLY A 113 17.06 -10.03 -11.06
C GLY A 113 16.63 -10.59 -9.71
N SER A 114 16.84 -11.89 -9.50
CA SER A 114 16.95 -12.43 -8.15
C SER A 114 18.08 -11.69 -7.44
N SER A 115 17.77 -10.93 -6.39
CA SER A 115 18.74 -10.71 -5.32
C SER A 115 18.41 -11.69 -4.20
N ALA A 116 19.15 -12.79 -4.21
CA ALA A 116 19.38 -13.57 -3.01
C ALA A 116 20.03 -12.64 -1.97
N SER A 117 19.47 -12.58 -0.77
CA SER A 117 20.22 -12.26 0.42
C SER A 117 20.17 -13.49 1.32
N ALA A 118 21.31 -14.17 1.35
CA ALA A 118 21.57 -15.29 2.23
C ALA A 118 21.76 -14.80 3.68
N GLY A 119 21.33 -15.63 4.64
CA GLY A 119 21.95 -15.65 5.96
C GLY A 119 21.01 -15.96 7.12
N SER A 120 21.39 -16.99 7.88
CA SER A 120 20.79 -17.52 9.13
C SER A 120 19.61 -18.47 8.90
N GLY A 121 19.76 -19.79 8.77
CA GLY A 121 20.64 -20.66 9.52
C GLY A 121 19.84 -21.34 10.64
N THR A 122 19.28 -22.52 10.37
CA THR A 122 19.20 -23.67 11.27
C THR A 122 18.55 -24.84 10.53
N ALA A 123 19.18 -25.99 10.67
CA ALA A 123 18.89 -27.23 9.97
C ALA A 123 17.69 -27.97 10.58
N SER A 124 16.95 -28.69 9.74
CA SER A 124 16.55 -30.08 9.99
C SER A 124 16.04 -30.74 8.69
N ALA A 125 16.37 -32.02 8.58
CA ALA A 125 16.45 -32.86 7.39
C ALA A 125 15.07 -33.42 6.91
N PRO A 126 15.02 -34.23 5.83
CA PRO A 126 13.95 -34.21 4.83
C PRO A 126 12.86 -35.28 5.04
N LEU A 127 11.73 -35.09 4.36
CA LEU A 127 10.84 -36.18 3.98
C LEU A 127 10.60 -36.15 2.47
N VAL A 128 11.21 -37.12 1.80
CA VAL A 128 10.89 -37.58 0.47
C VAL A 128 9.66 -38.48 0.55
N VAL A 129 8.63 -38.22 -0.27
CA VAL A 129 7.91 -39.27 -1.00
C VAL A 129 7.46 -38.67 -2.33
N ALA A 130 8.01 -39.23 -3.41
CA ALA A 130 7.51 -39.07 -4.76
C ALA A 130 6.32 -40.01 -4.99
N SER A 131 5.36 -39.59 -5.81
CA SER A 131 4.78 -40.49 -6.81
C SER A 131 4.25 -39.69 -7.99
N ALA A 132 4.77 -40.03 -9.17
CA ALA A 132 4.19 -39.80 -10.50
C ALA A 132 2.81 -40.51 -10.60
N ALA A 133 1.96 -40.36 -11.61
CA ALA A 133 2.12 -39.98 -13.00
C ALA A 133 0.73 -39.62 -13.59
N GLY A 134 0.69 -39.01 -14.77
CA GLY A 134 -0.53 -39.00 -15.58
C GLY A 134 -0.63 -37.88 -16.60
N ALA A 135 0.08 -38.01 -17.73
CA ALA A 135 -0.13 -37.19 -18.91
C ALA A 135 -1.43 -37.57 -19.63
N LYS A 136 -2.16 -36.58 -20.15
CA LYS A 136 -2.71 -36.65 -21.52
C LYS A 136 -3.20 -35.30 -22.04
N ASP A 137 -2.84 -35.10 -23.30
CA ASP A 137 -3.15 -33.99 -24.19
C ASP A 137 -4.64 -33.66 -24.33
N GLY A 138 -4.89 -32.37 -24.56
CA GLY A 138 -6.19 -31.81 -24.92
C GLY A 138 -6.06 -30.37 -25.42
N LYS A 139 -5.56 -30.23 -26.66
CA LYS A 139 -5.94 -29.18 -27.64
C LYS A 139 -7.47 -28.92 -27.58
N ASP A 140 -8.08 -27.75 -27.77
CA ASP A 140 -7.80 -26.53 -28.53
C ASP A 140 -8.61 -25.38 -27.91
N GLY A 141 -8.09 -24.15 -27.98
CA GLY A 141 -8.79 -22.95 -27.50
C GLY A 141 -8.05 -21.66 -27.83
N LYS A 142 -7.58 -21.57 -29.08
CA LYS A 142 -6.87 -20.43 -29.65
C LYS A 142 -7.83 -19.24 -29.77
N ALA A 143 -7.89 -18.39 -28.75
CA ALA A 143 -8.29 -17.00 -28.92
C ALA A 143 -7.03 -16.21 -29.26
N ASP A 144 -6.85 -15.95 -30.54
CA ASP A 144 -5.80 -15.11 -31.10
C ASP A 144 -5.87 -13.68 -30.54
N ALA A 145 -5.30 -13.45 -29.36
CA ALA A 145 -4.84 -12.12 -28.96
C ALA A 145 -3.52 -11.88 -29.70
N LYS A 146 -3.66 -11.55 -31.00
CA LYS A 146 -2.60 -11.02 -31.83
C LYS A 146 -1.89 -9.93 -31.03
N ALA A 147 -0.65 -10.21 -30.64
CA ALA A 147 0.28 -9.19 -30.18
C ALA A 147 0.50 -8.23 -31.36
N GLU A 148 -0.37 -7.23 -31.45
CA GLU A 148 -0.10 -6.08 -32.28
C GLU A 148 1.01 -5.31 -31.58
N ALA A 149 2.24 -5.54 -32.06
CA ALA A 149 3.32 -4.60 -31.89
C ALA A 149 2.78 -3.22 -32.30
N LYS A 150 2.44 -2.42 -31.29
CA LYS A 150 1.96 -1.06 -31.52
C LYS A 150 3.15 -0.30 -32.09
N PRO A 151 3.00 0.41 -33.22
CA PRO A 151 4.05 1.28 -33.71
C PRO A 151 4.44 2.21 -32.56
N GLU A 152 5.70 2.60 -32.46
CA GLU A 152 6.15 3.72 -31.63
C GLU A 152 5.50 5.02 -32.14
N GLY A 153 4.18 5.13 -31.94
CA GLY A 153 3.39 6.29 -32.27
C GLY A 153 3.73 7.38 -31.27
N LYS A 154 3.94 8.59 -31.77
CA LYS A 154 4.05 9.85 -31.01
C LYS A 154 3.32 9.73 -29.66
N LYS A 155 4.07 9.76 -28.55
CA LYS A 155 3.48 9.74 -27.21
C LYS A 155 2.36 10.82 -27.14
N PRO A 156 1.17 10.47 -26.63
CA PRO A 156 0.02 11.37 -26.61
C PRO A 156 0.32 12.58 -25.73
N ASN A 157 -0.18 13.78 -26.06
CA ASN A 157 -0.03 14.92 -25.16
C ASN A 157 -1.12 14.84 -24.08
N VAL A 158 -0.74 14.74 -22.81
CA VAL A 158 -1.69 14.75 -21.70
C VAL A 158 -2.34 16.12 -21.63
N LYS A 159 -3.67 16.15 -21.49
CA LYS A 159 -4.44 17.39 -21.30
C LYS A 159 -4.92 17.52 -19.87
N ARG A 160 -5.43 16.42 -19.30
CA ARG A 160 -6.10 16.43 -18.01
C ARG A 160 -5.78 15.18 -17.20
N ILE A 161 -5.66 15.35 -15.89
CA ILE A 161 -5.60 14.28 -14.91
C ILE A 161 -6.72 14.52 -13.89
N ILE A 162 -7.55 13.50 -13.69
CA ILE A 162 -8.69 13.52 -12.77
C ILE A 162 -8.40 12.55 -11.61
N MET A 163 -8.57 13.01 -10.37
CA MET A 163 -8.61 12.14 -9.20
C MET A 163 -10.02 12.11 -8.62
N PHE A 164 -10.63 10.93 -8.66
CA PHE A 164 -11.83 10.63 -7.90
C PHE A 164 -11.43 10.26 -6.49
N TYR A 165 -11.95 10.97 -5.50
CA TYR A 165 -11.54 10.83 -4.11
C TYR A 165 -12.75 10.81 -3.16
N SER A 166 -12.52 10.31 -1.95
CA SER A 166 -13.47 10.43 -0.83
C SER A 166 -12.72 10.93 0.40
N ASP A 167 -13.30 11.86 1.15
CA ASP A 167 -12.73 12.39 2.39
C ASP A 167 -12.56 11.32 3.47
N SER A 168 -13.31 10.22 3.39
CA SER A 168 -13.21 9.09 4.32
C SER A 168 -12.19 8.03 3.91
N SER A 169 -11.59 8.14 2.71
CA SER A 169 -10.62 7.17 2.21
C SER A 169 -9.20 7.55 2.63
N PRO A 170 -8.50 6.71 3.43
CA PRO A 170 -7.10 6.97 3.81
C PRO A 170 -6.18 7.09 2.59
N GLY A 171 -6.45 6.32 1.54
CA GLY A 171 -5.70 6.41 0.29
C GLY A 171 -5.86 7.76 -0.39
N SER A 172 -7.07 8.33 -0.34
CA SER A 172 -7.35 9.66 -0.91
C SER A 172 -6.62 10.76 -0.15
N MET A 173 -6.66 10.73 1.18
CA MET A 173 -5.91 11.67 2.02
C MET A 173 -4.40 11.58 1.76
N SER A 174 -3.87 10.35 1.63
CA SER A 174 -2.43 10.15 1.40
C SER A 174 -1.94 10.73 0.06
N MET A 175 -2.83 10.85 -0.93
CA MET A 175 -2.49 11.39 -2.25
C MET A 175 -2.47 12.93 -2.29
N GLU A 176 -2.93 13.65 -1.26
CA GLU A 176 -3.07 15.12 -1.33
C GLU A 176 -1.75 15.84 -1.58
N SER A 177 -0.70 15.53 -0.81
CA SER A 177 0.64 16.10 -1.03
C SER A 177 1.17 15.75 -2.42
N THR A 178 0.98 14.50 -2.88
CA THR A 178 1.41 14.09 -4.21
C THR A 178 0.71 14.89 -5.31
N TRP A 179 -0.58 15.16 -5.10
CA TRP A 179 -1.40 15.94 -6.03
C TRP A 179 -0.97 17.40 -6.09
N ASP A 180 -0.66 18.01 -4.94
CA ASP A 180 -0.17 19.38 -4.87
C ASP A 180 1.21 19.54 -5.51
N ASP A 181 2.13 18.61 -5.23
CA ASP A 181 3.46 18.57 -5.86
C ASP A 181 3.34 18.41 -7.39
N ALA A 182 2.43 17.54 -7.86
CA ALA A 182 2.21 17.32 -9.28
C ALA A 182 1.65 18.57 -10.00
N LYS A 183 0.69 19.29 -9.40
CA LYS A 183 0.21 20.58 -9.92
C LYS A 183 1.31 21.63 -9.99
N GLN A 184 2.29 21.54 -9.09
CA GLN A 184 3.46 22.42 -9.14
C GLN A 184 4.40 22.04 -10.28
N LYS A 185 4.66 20.75 -10.50
CA LYS A 185 5.55 20.25 -11.54
C LYS A 185 4.97 20.39 -12.96
N TYR A 186 3.70 20.04 -13.16
CA TYR A 186 3.07 19.92 -14.48
C TYR A 186 2.12 21.08 -14.79
N LYS A 187 2.68 22.23 -15.17
CA LYS A 187 1.90 23.46 -15.41
C LYS A 187 1.00 23.43 -16.63
N ASP A 188 1.33 22.59 -17.61
CA ASP A 188 0.60 22.49 -18.88
C ASP A 188 -0.54 21.45 -18.84
N ILE A 189 -0.78 20.84 -17.67
CA ILE A 189 -1.79 19.79 -17.48
C ILE A 189 -2.88 20.30 -16.54
N GLU A 190 -4.14 20.07 -16.91
CA GLU A 190 -5.29 20.35 -16.05
C GLU A 190 -5.42 19.27 -14.97
N PHE A 191 -5.42 19.65 -13.70
CA PHE A 191 -5.66 18.75 -12.57
C PHE A 191 -7.05 18.98 -11.98
N THR A 192 -7.87 17.94 -11.95
CA THR A 192 -9.23 17.98 -11.39
C THR A 192 -9.38 16.98 -10.25
N ARG A 193 -9.91 17.41 -9.09
CA ARG A 193 -10.33 16.51 -8.02
C ARG A 193 -11.84 16.45 -7.98
N LEU A 194 -12.42 15.26 -8.03
CA LEU A 194 -13.87 15.04 -7.97
C LEU A 194 -14.20 14.23 -6.72
N ASN A 195 -14.98 14.83 -5.82
CA ASN A 195 -15.44 14.14 -4.63
C ASN A 195 -16.58 13.21 -5.02
N VAL A 196 -16.46 11.93 -4.69
CA VAL A 196 -17.46 10.91 -5.04
C VAL A 196 -18.73 11.01 -4.20
N ALA A 197 -18.69 11.73 -3.07
CA ALA A 197 -19.87 12.04 -2.27
C ALA A 197 -20.74 13.14 -2.90
N ASP A 198 -20.22 13.91 -3.86
CA ASP A 198 -20.97 14.95 -4.55
C ASP A 198 -21.75 14.34 -5.73
N PRO A 199 -23.10 14.37 -5.70
CA PRO A 199 -23.94 13.76 -6.73
C PRO A 199 -23.75 14.38 -8.12
N SER A 200 -23.27 15.62 -8.22
CA SER A 200 -22.95 16.24 -9.52
C SER A 200 -21.84 15.51 -10.28
N ASN A 201 -21.03 14.71 -9.58
CA ASN A 201 -19.95 13.92 -10.17
C ASN A 201 -20.38 12.51 -10.59
N ALA A 202 -21.63 12.10 -10.33
CA ALA A 202 -22.11 10.74 -10.56
C ALA A 202 -21.96 10.27 -12.02
N GLU A 203 -22.20 11.16 -12.97
CA GLU A 203 -22.04 10.86 -14.40
C GLU A 203 -20.58 10.55 -14.74
N MET A 204 -19.62 11.34 -14.22
CA MET A 204 -18.20 11.10 -14.44
C MET A 204 -17.72 9.82 -13.74
N ILE A 205 -18.21 9.53 -12.52
CA ILE A 205 -17.88 8.29 -11.80
C ILE A 205 -18.28 7.07 -12.64
N SER A 206 -19.48 7.10 -13.23
CA SER A 206 -19.97 6.04 -14.12
C SER A 206 -19.17 5.99 -15.42
N GLN A 207 -18.94 7.13 -16.07
CA GLN A 207 -18.20 7.25 -17.32
C GLN A 207 -16.80 6.62 -17.25
N TYR A 208 -16.10 6.81 -16.13
CA TYR A 208 -14.75 6.29 -15.93
C TYR A 208 -14.71 4.97 -15.13
N GLY A 209 -15.85 4.37 -14.81
CA GLY A 209 -15.92 3.09 -14.11
C GLY A 209 -15.25 3.09 -12.73
N VAL A 210 -15.41 4.19 -11.99
CA VAL A 210 -14.75 4.38 -10.69
C VAL A 210 -15.43 3.51 -9.63
N SER A 211 -14.70 2.53 -9.11
CA SER A 211 -15.21 1.58 -8.11
C SER A 211 -14.44 1.58 -6.78
N SER A 212 -13.38 2.39 -6.68
CA SER A 212 -12.55 2.50 -5.47
C SER A 212 -11.87 3.85 -5.39
N TYR A 213 -11.43 4.23 -4.18
CA TYR A 213 -10.95 5.58 -3.91
C TYR A 213 -9.56 5.53 -3.24
N PRO A 214 -8.58 6.28 -3.76
CA PRO A 214 -8.68 7.18 -4.92
C PRO A 214 -8.64 6.40 -6.23
N THR A 215 -9.18 6.99 -7.31
CA THR A 215 -8.95 6.52 -8.69
C THR A 215 -8.38 7.68 -9.51
N THR A 216 -7.27 7.43 -10.20
CA THR A 216 -6.60 8.41 -11.07
C THR A 216 -6.86 8.09 -12.54
N VAL A 217 -7.35 9.07 -13.28
CA VAL A 217 -7.60 8.98 -14.72
C VAL A 217 -6.75 10.02 -15.46
N VAL A 218 -6.00 9.60 -16.48
CA VAL A 218 -5.21 10.48 -17.34
C VAL A 218 -5.84 10.51 -18.72
N ILE A 219 -6.03 11.72 -19.26
CA ILE A 219 -6.77 11.97 -20.50
C ILE A 219 -5.89 12.80 -21.44
N ASP A 220 -5.85 12.42 -22.72
CA ASP A 220 -5.14 13.16 -23.75
C ASP A 220 -5.92 14.37 -24.29
N GLN A 221 -5.30 15.13 -25.20
CA GLN A 221 -5.91 16.28 -25.86
C GLN A 221 -7.20 15.94 -26.64
N GLY A 222 -7.35 14.71 -27.12
CA GLY A 222 -8.51 14.22 -27.85
C GLY A 222 -9.62 13.67 -26.96
N GLY A 223 -9.48 13.72 -25.63
CA GLY A 223 -10.46 13.18 -24.69
C GLY A 223 -10.34 11.67 -24.47
N LYS A 224 -9.30 11.02 -25.00
CA LYS A 224 -9.09 9.59 -24.82
C LYS A 224 -8.44 9.31 -23.47
N VAL A 225 -8.96 8.31 -22.77
CA VAL A 225 -8.37 7.78 -21.53
C VAL A 225 -7.07 7.04 -21.85
N LEU A 226 -5.97 7.54 -21.30
CA LEU A 226 -4.63 6.96 -21.40
C LEU A 226 -4.27 6.06 -20.20
N HIS A 227 -4.83 6.40 -19.05
CA HIS A 227 -4.59 5.74 -17.78
C HIS A 227 -5.88 5.76 -16.95
N ASN A 228 -6.19 4.66 -16.29
CA ASN A 228 -7.26 4.58 -15.30
C ASN A 228 -6.84 3.57 -14.25
N GLN A 229 -6.48 4.04 -13.05
CA GLN A 229 -5.96 3.20 -11.99
C GLN A 229 -6.62 3.52 -10.66
N ALA A 230 -7.15 2.47 -10.05
CA ALA A 230 -7.59 2.40 -8.67
C ALA A 230 -6.41 2.34 -7.69
N GLY A 231 -6.55 3.00 -6.55
CA GLY A 231 -5.58 2.99 -5.45
C GLY A 231 -4.65 4.21 -5.45
N ALA A 232 -4.01 4.41 -4.30
CA ALA A 232 -3.11 5.55 -4.11
C ALA A 232 -1.82 5.39 -4.92
N ILE A 233 -1.44 6.44 -5.65
CA ILE A 233 -0.15 6.54 -6.34
C ILE A 233 0.59 7.72 -5.71
N LEU A 234 1.70 7.45 -5.03
CA LEU A 234 2.36 8.43 -4.17
C LEU A 234 3.69 8.91 -4.76
N GLY A 235 4.00 10.18 -4.55
CA GLY A 235 5.28 10.81 -4.85
C GLY A 235 5.79 10.53 -6.26
N ASP A 236 7.02 10.04 -6.34
CA ASP A 236 7.73 9.82 -7.61
C ASP A 236 7.05 8.78 -8.50
N ALA A 237 6.30 7.83 -7.95
CA ALA A 237 5.54 6.87 -8.75
C ALA A 237 4.45 7.58 -9.57
N PHE A 238 3.80 8.59 -8.99
CA PHE A 238 2.81 9.39 -9.70
C PHE A 238 3.49 10.22 -10.79
N SER A 239 4.58 10.89 -10.45
CA SER A 239 5.36 11.67 -11.41
C SER A 239 5.85 10.81 -12.59
N THR A 240 6.42 9.65 -12.30
CA THR A 240 6.91 8.68 -13.29
C THR A 240 5.78 8.18 -14.20
N MET A 241 4.60 7.93 -13.63
CA MET A 241 3.41 7.56 -14.40
C MET A 241 3.03 8.67 -15.38
N VAL A 242 2.95 9.92 -14.92
CA VAL A 242 2.63 11.07 -15.78
C VAL A 242 3.69 11.27 -16.87
N ASP A 243 4.97 11.27 -16.50
CA ASP A 243 6.11 11.41 -17.41
C ASP A 243 6.13 10.31 -18.49
N GLY A 244 5.62 9.11 -18.18
CA GLY A 244 5.44 8.02 -19.13
C GLY A 244 4.58 8.41 -20.33
N TYR A 245 3.56 9.24 -20.11
CA TYR A 245 2.63 9.71 -21.13
C TYR A 245 3.08 10.99 -21.84
N LEU A 246 3.98 11.79 -21.27
CA LEU A 246 4.44 13.03 -21.90
C LEU A 246 5.31 12.77 -23.15
N LYS A 247 5.21 13.65 -24.14
CA LYS A 247 6.15 13.68 -25.27
C LYS A 247 7.56 13.97 -24.75
N LYS A 248 8.54 13.15 -25.15
CA LYS A 248 9.95 13.54 -24.96
C LYS A 248 10.18 14.81 -25.79
N LYS A 249 10.69 15.86 -25.15
CA LYS A 249 11.19 17.04 -25.85
C LYS A 249 12.40 16.67 -26.69
#